data_AF-E4NJL4-F1
#
_entry.id   AF-E4NJL4-F1
#
_cell.length_a   1.000
_cell.length_b   1.000
_cell.length_c   1.000
_cell.angle_alpha   90.00
_cell.angle_beta   90.00
_cell.angle_gamma   90.00
#
_symmetry.space_group_name_H-M   'P 1'
#
loop_
_entity.id
_entity.type
_entity.pdbx_description
1 polymer ?
#
loop_
_entity_poly.entity_id
_entity_poly.type
_entity_poly.pdbx_seq_one_letter_code
_entity_poly.pdbx_strand_id
1 'polypeptide(L)'
;MGGLVNAQIARDGAGRIDGALNLCGLVAGGVDLEDYQLDAEYALAWFFDRADLPLLVDLPSQAAASALADRLTAAVAAAQQTPAGRARIALAAAYLNQSAWAPGQAPPAPTDHAEQEHQQYQWLRQGLLSFIVPGRYAVERSAGGNPSSTEGVDYTDLLGRSWHADEVRALYAAAGLDPKADTAALTAHADITGSATARANLTASSTVASLGVPMLSLHTTSDQLVPVEQENAYAARIRAAGDNSLLRQAFVARQGHCNFTTAEIVAGLHALEQRLTTGSWSNAATPESLQARATALGLGGAAFVDWKPSALSGIRR
;
A
#
# COMPACT_ATOMS: atom_id res chain seq x y z
N MET A 1 -6.03 -10.47 3.20
CA MET A 1 -4.65 -11.00 3.34
C MET A 1 -4.36 -12.27 2.53
N GLY A 2 -5.12 -12.57 1.47
CA GLY A 2 -4.90 -13.79 0.66
C GLY A 2 -3.54 -13.84 -0.02
N GLY A 3 -3.09 -12.73 -0.61
CA GLY A 3 -1.76 -12.65 -1.23
C GLY A 3 -0.61 -12.77 -0.22
N LEU A 4 -0.74 -12.28 1.01
CA LEU A 4 0.28 -12.52 2.05
C LEU A 4 0.41 -14.02 2.37
N VAL A 5 -0.71 -14.70 2.60
CA VAL A 5 -0.72 -16.15 2.87
C VAL A 5 -0.15 -16.93 1.68
N ASN A 6 -0.53 -16.55 0.46
CA ASN A 6 0.02 -17.15 -0.76
C ASN A 6 1.55 -16.96 -0.86
N ALA A 7 2.09 -15.80 -0.45
CA ALA A 7 3.53 -15.57 -0.40
C ALA A 7 4.24 -16.46 0.64
N GLN A 8 3.62 -16.70 1.78
CA GLN A 8 4.14 -17.65 2.77
C GLN A 8 4.13 -19.09 2.25
N ILE A 9 3.04 -19.48 1.57
CA ILE A 9 2.95 -20.79 0.92
C ILE A 9 4.05 -20.92 -0.14
N ALA A 10 4.35 -19.87 -0.91
CA ALA A 10 5.43 -19.91 -1.89
C ALA A 10 6.84 -19.97 -1.27
N ARG A 11 7.04 -19.38 -0.08
CA ARG A 11 8.27 -19.52 0.70
C ARG A 11 8.46 -20.96 1.19
N ASP A 12 7.44 -21.52 1.85
CA ASP A 12 7.55 -22.78 2.60
C ASP A 12 7.11 -24.01 1.80
N GLY A 13 6.59 -23.81 0.58
CA GLY A 13 5.83 -24.80 -0.17
C GLY A 13 6.65 -25.76 -1.02
N ALA A 14 7.97 -25.65 -1.04
CA ALA A 14 8.83 -26.54 -1.82
C ALA A 14 8.53 -28.03 -1.48
N GLY A 15 8.27 -28.84 -2.51
CA GLY A 15 7.86 -30.24 -2.36
C GLY A 15 6.38 -30.46 -2.02
N ARG A 16 5.58 -29.39 -1.90
CA ARG A 16 4.12 -29.43 -1.67
C ARG A 16 3.33 -28.70 -2.76
N ILE A 17 3.91 -27.63 -3.30
CA ILE A 17 3.42 -26.90 -4.48
C ILE A 17 4.58 -26.68 -5.44
N ASP A 18 4.27 -26.51 -6.73
CA ASP A 18 5.28 -26.26 -7.76
C ASP A 18 5.48 -24.77 -8.06
N GLY A 19 4.48 -23.93 -7.77
CA GLY A 19 4.52 -22.48 -7.96
C GLY A 19 3.29 -21.78 -7.40
N ALA A 20 3.32 -20.46 -7.36
CA ALA A 20 2.24 -19.64 -6.79
C ALA A 20 1.84 -18.46 -7.69
N LEU A 21 0.54 -18.29 -7.92
CA LEU A 21 -0.03 -17.07 -8.47
C LEU A 21 -0.51 -16.20 -7.30
N ASN A 22 0.19 -15.09 -7.06
CA ASN A 22 -0.14 -14.11 -6.06
C ASN A 22 -1.00 -13.03 -6.68
N LEU A 23 -2.08 -12.64 -6.01
CA LEU A 23 -2.95 -11.54 -6.43
C LEU A 23 -2.94 -10.51 -5.30
N CYS A 24 -2.68 -9.25 -5.65
CA CYS A 24 -2.87 -8.07 -4.79
C CYS A 24 -2.32 -8.22 -3.37
N GLY A 25 -1.12 -8.81 -3.26
CA GLY A 25 -0.58 -9.24 -1.98
C GLY A 25 -0.05 -8.08 -1.14
N LEU A 26 -0.34 -8.15 0.17
CA LEU A 26 0.38 -7.39 1.18
C LEU A 26 1.76 -8.04 1.39
N VAL A 27 2.65 -7.86 0.42
CA VAL A 27 3.91 -8.62 0.31
C VAL A 27 5.11 -7.90 0.91
N ALA A 28 5.04 -6.60 1.21
CA ALA A 28 6.04 -5.93 2.03
C ALA A 28 5.96 -6.41 3.50
N GLY A 29 4.78 -6.86 3.93
CA GLY A 29 4.53 -7.45 5.24
C GLY A 29 3.74 -6.53 6.17
N GLY A 30 3.12 -7.14 7.18
CA GLY A 30 2.15 -6.48 8.06
C GLY A 30 2.76 -5.37 8.90
N VAL A 31 4.05 -5.46 9.26
CA VAL A 31 4.72 -4.38 9.99
C VAL A 31 4.85 -3.12 9.13
N ASP A 32 5.29 -3.26 7.87
CA ASP A 32 5.38 -2.13 6.95
C ASP A 32 3.99 -1.52 6.72
N LEU A 33 2.96 -2.37 6.53
CA LEU A 33 1.55 -1.93 6.43
C LEU A 33 1.15 -1.04 7.61
N GLU A 34 1.26 -1.58 8.82
CA GLU A 34 0.80 -0.90 10.02
C GLU A 34 1.55 0.41 10.27
N ASP A 35 2.86 0.42 9.96
CA ASP A 35 3.75 1.58 10.12
C ASP A 35 3.32 2.75 9.22
N TYR A 36 3.22 2.56 7.90
CA TYR A 36 2.86 3.68 7.00
C TYR A 36 1.39 4.12 7.14
N GLN A 37 0.49 3.19 7.48
CA GLN A 37 -0.90 3.55 7.78
C GLN A 37 -0.97 4.40 9.05
N LEU A 38 -0.16 4.08 10.07
CA LEU A 38 -0.15 4.84 11.33
C LEU A 38 0.42 6.24 11.11
N ASP A 39 1.46 6.36 10.28
CA ASP A 39 2.05 7.65 9.91
C ASP A 39 1.02 8.57 9.22
N ALA A 40 0.18 8.02 8.34
CA ALA A 40 -0.89 8.78 7.69
C ALA A 40 -1.99 9.18 8.68
N GLU A 41 -2.48 8.24 9.50
CA GLU A 41 -3.52 8.49 10.50
C GLU A 41 -3.08 9.50 11.56
N TYR A 42 -1.82 9.42 11.97
CA TYR A 42 -1.17 10.38 12.88
C TYR A 42 -1.16 11.79 12.28
N ALA A 43 -0.79 11.93 11.00
CA ALA A 43 -0.85 13.23 10.32
C ALA A 43 -2.29 13.78 10.26
N LEU A 44 -3.27 12.94 9.93
CA LEU A 44 -4.68 13.35 9.89
C LEU A 44 -5.18 13.84 11.26
N ALA A 45 -4.95 13.07 12.32
CA ALA A 45 -5.34 13.44 13.69
C ALA A 45 -4.59 14.71 14.14
N TRP A 46 -3.28 14.81 13.90
CA TRP A 46 -2.48 15.95 14.29
C TRP A 46 -3.00 17.28 13.73
N PHE A 47 -3.39 17.29 12.45
CA PHE A 47 -3.83 18.49 11.75
C PHE A 47 -5.31 18.80 11.91
N PHE A 48 -6.17 17.79 12.05
CA PHE A 48 -7.61 17.99 11.93
C PHE A 48 -8.39 17.73 13.22
N ASP A 49 -7.95 16.81 14.09
CA ASP A 49 -8.49 16.65 15.44
C ASP A 49 -7.51 15.92 16.37
N ARG A 50 -6.79 16.67 17.21
CA ARG A 50 -5.79 16.10 18.13
C ARG A 50 -6.39 15.25 19.24
N ALA A 51 -7.71 15.33 19.48
CA ALA A 51 -8.37 14.45 20.45
C ALA A 51 -8.37 12.99 20.00
N ASP A 52 -8.15 12.72 18.71
CA ASP A 52 -8.08 11.36 18.16
C ASP A 52 -6.69 10.71 18.31
N LEU A 53 -5.62 11.48 18.63
CA LEU A 53 -4.25 10.96 18.76
C LEU A 53 -4.14 9.76 19.73
N PRO A 54 -4.74 9.78 20.93
CA PRO A 54 -4.66 8.65 21.85
C PRO A 54 -5.47 7.41 21.42
N LEU A 55 -6.22 7.49 20.31
CA LEU A 55 -7.11 6.44 19.83
C LEU A 55 -6.57 5.74 18.57
N LEU A 56 -5.40 6.14 18.06
CA LEU A 56 -4.84 5.60 16.82
C LEU A 56 -4.34 4.15 16.94
N VAL A 57 -4.04 3.69 18.15
CA VAL A 57 -3.54 2.35 18.45
C VAL A 57 -4.21 1.79 19.70
N ASP A 58 -4.10 0.47 19.90
CA ASP A 58 -4.67 -0.25 21.05
C ASP A 58 -6.18 0.04 21.24
N LEU A 59 -6.90 0.10 20.12
CA LEU A 59 -8.32 0.40 20.07
C LEU A 59 -9.11 -0.61 20.92
N PRO A 60 -10.06 -0.18 21.77
CA PRO A 60 -10.70 -1.07 22.75
C PRO A 60 -11.73 -2.01 22.13
N SER A 61 -12.21 -1.74 20.91
CA SER A 61 -13.17 -2.59 20.20
C SER A 61 -13.27 -2.24 18.72
N GLN A 62 -13.83 -3.16 17.93
CA GLN A 62 -14.19 -2.92 16.52
C GLN A 62 -15.12 -1.70 16.35
N ALA A 63 -16.05 -1.48 17.30
CA ALA A 63 -16.97 -0.35 17.25
C ALA A 63 -16.25 0.98 17.49
N ALA A 64 -15.29 1.01 18.43
CA ALA A 64 -14.44 2.17 18.65
C ALA A 64 -13.56 2.49 17.43
N ALA A 65 -13.00 1.44 16.79
CA ALA A 65 -12.23 1.58 15.55
C ALA A 65 -13.07 2.18 14.41
N SER A 66 -14.30 1.70 14.25
CA SER A 66 -15.24 2.23 13.23
C SER A 66 -15.61 3.69 13.52
N ALA A 67 -15.87 4.03 14.78
CA ALA A 67 -16.19 5.40 15.17
C ALA A 67 -15.01 6.37 14.96
N LEU A 68 -13.76 5.92 15.18
CA LEU A 68 -12.57 6.71 14.86
C LEU A 68 -12.44 6.92 13.34
N ALA A 69 -12.62 5.87 12.54
CA ALA A 69 -12.61 5.99 11.08
C ALA A 69 -13.61 7.03 10.57
N ASP A 70 -14.82 7.04 11.11
CA ASP A 70 -15.86 8.01 10.76
C ASP A 70 -15.44 9.45 11.12
N ARG A 71 -14.83 9.66 12.30
CA ARG A 71 -14.32 10.98 12.72
C ARG A 71 -13.19 11.47 11.82
N LEU A 72 -12.19 10.64 11.54
CA LEU A 72 -11.09 11.00 10.64
C LEU A 72 -11.60 11.31 9.22
N THR A 73 -12.57 10.53 8.72
CA THR A 73 -13.19 10.77 7.41
C THR A 73 -13.94 12.11 7.37
N ALA A 74 -14.70 12.43 8.42
CA ALA A 74 -15.40 13.71 8.54
C ALA A 74 -14.42 14.89 8.63
N ALA A 75 -13.32 14.72 9.37
CA ALA A 75 -12.27 15.72 9.51
C ALA A 75 -11.58 16.02 8.16
N VAL A 76 -11.26 14.97 7.38
CA VAL A 76 -10.76 15.10 6.00
C VAL A 76 -11.77 15.84 5.12
N ALA A 77 -13.06 15.52 5.19
CA ALA A 77 -14.10 16.20 4.42
C ALA A 77 -14.24 17.70 4.76
N ALA A 78 -14.07 18.06 6.03
CA ALA A 78 -14.05 19.46 6.47
C ALA A 78 -12.78 20.18 5.98
N ALA A 79 -11.62 19.54 6.11
CA ALA A 79 -10.33 20.10 5.68
C ALA A 79 -10.27 20.39 4.18
N GLN A 80 -10.87 19.55 3.34
CA GLN A 80 -10.92 19.69 1.87
C GLN A 80 -11.37 21.08 1.40
N GLN A 81 -12.20 21.77 2.21
CA GLN A 81 -12.78 23.06 1.87
C GLN A 81 -11.74 24.21 1.80
N THR A 82 -10.52 24.00 2.29
CA THR A 82 -9.49 25.03 2.36
C THR A 82 -8.21 24.62 1.62
N PRO A 83 -7.44 25.57 1.03
CA PRO A 83 -6.13 25.25 0.46
C PRO A 83 -5.18 24.61 1.46
N ALA A 84 -5.17 25.10 2.70
CA ALA A 84 -4.34 24.56 3.79
C ALA A 84 -4.71 23.11 4.14
N GLY A 85 -6.01 22.81 4.18
CA GLY A 85 -6.49 21.45 4.44
C GLY A 85 -6.15 20.49 3.31
N ARG A 86 -6.31 20.88 2.04
CA ARG A 86 -5.89 20.07 0.88
C ARG A 86 -4.40 19.75 0.88
N ALA A 87 -3.56 20.74 1.20
CA ALA A 87 -2.12 20.53 1.33
C ALA A 87 -1.78 19.48 2.42
N ARG A 88 -2.47 19.52 3.56
CA ARG A 88 -2.29 18.55 4.67
C ARG A 88 -2.91 17.18 4.39
N ILE A 89 -3.99 17.12 3.60
CA ILE A 89 -4.55 15.87 3.08
C ILE A 89 -3.54 15.20 2.14
N ALA A 90 -2.95 15.95 1.22
CA ALA A 90 -1.89 15.44 0.34
C ALA A 90 -0.67 14.95 1.13
N LEU A 91 -0.29 15.62 2.23
CA LEU A 91 0.77 15.15 3.11
C LEU A 91 0.44 13.80 3.76
N ALA A 92 -0.77 13.64 4.30
CA ALA A 92 -1.21 12.36 4.86
C ALA A 92 -1.31 11.26 3.78
N ALA A 93 -1.82 11.60 2.59
CA ALA A 93 -1.89 10.71 1.44
C ALA A 93 -0.49 10.25 0.98
N ALA A 94 0.51 11.13 1.04
CA ALA A 94 1.91 10.81 0.75
C ALA A 94 2.49 9.78 1.71
N TYR A 95 2.15 9.84 3.00
CA TYR A 95 2.54 8.83 3.99
C TYR A 95 1.77 7.52 3.83
N LEU A 96 0.53 7.58 3.34
CA LEU A 96 -0.28 6.41 3.06
C LEU A 96 0.13 5.66 1.78
N ASN A 97 1.02 6.24 0.95
CA ASN A 97 1.27 5.80 -0.43
C ASN A 97 -0.03 5.75 -1.26
N GLN A 98 -0.92 6.72 -1.04
CA GLN A 98 -2.25 6.72 -1.61
C GLN A 98 -2.23 6.92 -3.13
N SER A 99 -2.94 6.06 -3.86
CA SER A 99 -3.09 6.25 -5.30
C SER A 99 -3.84 7.54 -5.62
N ALA A 100 -3.33 8.29 -6.59
CA ALA A 100 -4.00 9.47 -7.14
C ALA A 100 -5.02 9.13 -8.24
N TRP A 101 -5.39 7.87 -8.44
CA TRP A 101 -6.36 7.46 -9.45
C TRP A 101 -7.64 6.90 -8.81
N ALA A 102 -8.67 7.73 -8.66
CA ALA A 102 -9.91 7.37 -7.97
C ALA A 102 -10.89 6.56 -8.86
N PRO A 103 -11.83 5.79 -8.26
CA PRO A 103 -12.82 5.02 -9.01
C PRO A 103 -13.67 5.92 -9.92
N GLY A 104 -13.89 5.48 -11.14
CA GLY A 104 -14.71 6.20 -12.12
C GLY A 104 -14.07 7.48 -12.66
N GLN A 105 -12.79 7.75 -12.34
CA GLN A 105 -12.04 8.88 -12.86
C GLN A 105 -10.98 8.44 -13.87
N ALA A 106 -10.55 9.38 -14.71
CA ALA A 106 -9.30 9.23 -15.48
C ALA A 106 -8.10 9.50 -14.55
N PRO A 107 -6.96 8.81 -14.75
CA PRO A 107 -5.76 9.11 -13.97
C PRO A 107 -5.35 10.57 -14.22
N PRO A 108 -5.01 11.33 -13.17
CA PRO A 108 -4.58 12.71 -13.31
C PRO A 108 -3.27 12.80 -14.09
N ALA A 109 -3.03 13.95 -14.73
CA ALA A 109 -1.74 14.22 -15.33
C ALA A 109 -0.64 14.28 -14.24
N PRO A 110 0.62 13.88 -14.54
CA PRO A 110 1.69 13.88 -13.54
C PRO A 110 1.98 15.23 -12.88
N THR A 111 1.66 16.34 -13.54
CA THR A 111 1.87 17.71 -13.04
C THR A 111 0.58 18.38 -12.57
N ASP A 112 -0.57 17.70 -12.64
CA ASP A 112 -1.84 18.22 -12.14
C ASP A 112 -2.03 17.83 -10.67
N HIS A 113 -1.25 18.47 -9.81
CA HIS A 113 -1.23 18.19 -8.37
C HIS A 113 -2.55 18.51 -7.67
N ALA A 114 -3.35 19.41 -8.22
CA ALA A 114 -4.68 19.70 -7.67
C ALA A 114 -5.64 18.54 -7.93
N GLU A 115 -5.61 17.96 -9.13
CA GLU A 115 -6.43 16.79 -9.43
C GLU A 115 -5.92 15.50 -8.77
N GLN A 116 -4.59 15.36 -8.60
CA GLN A 116 -4.02 14.27 -7.81
C GLN A 116 -4.54 14.27 -6.38
N GLU A 117 -4.45 15.40 -5.69
CA GLU A 117 -4.95 15.56 -4.32
C GLU A 117 -6.45 15.33 -4.26
N HIS A 118 -7.20 15.87 -5.22
CA HIS A 118 -8.65 15.70 -5.26
C HIS A 118 -9.03 14.22 -5.37
N GLN A 119 -8.33 13.42 -6.18
CA GLN A 119 -8.60 11.98 -6.29
C GLN A 119 -8.12 11.19 -5.06
N GLN A 120 -7.00 11.55 -4.43
CA GLN A 120 -6.59 10.99 -3.13
C GLN A 120 -7.64 11.26 -2.05
N TYR A 121 -8.17 12.49 -2.00
CA TYR A 121 -9.27 12.87 -1.13
C TYR A 121 -10.51 12.00 -1.38
N GLN A 122 -10.86 11.73 -2.65
CA GLN A 122 -12.01 10.85 -2.95
C GLN A 122 -11.82 9.46 -2.35
N TRP A 123 -10.63 8.87 -2.41
CA TRP A 123 -10.36 7.59 -1.77
C TRP A 123 -10.55 7.64 -0.25
N LEU A 124 -9.97 8.65 0.41
CA LEU A 124 -10.10 8.84 1.85
C LEU A 124 -11.56 9.02 2.27
N ARG A 125 -12.33 9.79 1.48
CA ARG A 125 -13.76 10.04 1.71
C ARG A 125 -14.64 8.82 1.44
N GLN A 126 -14.29 7.95 0.50
CA GLN A 126 -15.10 6.80 0.06
C GLN A 126 -14.92 5.55 0.93
N GLY A 127 -14.56 5.73 2.21
CA GLY A 127 -14.53 4.64 3.20
C GLY A 127 -13.21 3.90 3.29
N LEU A 128 -12.12 4.43 2.73
CA LEU A 128 -10.79 3.83 2.92
C LEU A 128 -10.41 3.72 4.40
N LEU A 129 -10.62 4.78 5.19
CA LEU A 129 -10.30 4.77 6.62
C LEU A 129 -11.17 3.77 7.39
N SER A 130 -12.40 3.51 6.93
CA SER A 130 -13.29 2.48 7.48
C SER A 130 -12.80 1.05 7.19
N PHE A 131 -11.87 0.87 6.26
CA PHE A 131 -11.14 -0.38 6.08
C PHE A 131 -9.87 -0.42 6.93
N ILE A 132 -9.08 0.65 6.92
CA ILE A 132 -7.77 0.71 7.57
C ILE A 132 -7.90 0.61 9.09
N VAL A 133 -8.62 1.55 9.74
CA VAL A 133 -8.64 1.65 11.20
C VAL A 133 -9.24 0.39 11.85
N PRO A 134 -10.36 -0.19 11.36
CA PRO A 134 -10.86 -1.44 11.91
C PRO A 134 -9.99 -2.65 11.52
N GLY A 135 -9.23 -2.57 10.43
CA GLY A 135 -8.19 -3.53 10.07
C GLY A 135 -7.06 -3.56 11.09
N ARG A 136 -6.54 -2.39 11.48
CA ARG A 136 -5.52 -2.24 12.52
C ARG A 136 -5.91 -2.92 13.82
N TYR A 137 -7.13 -2.68 14.32
CA TYR A 137 -7.63 -3.36 15.52
C TYR A 137 -7.50 -4.90 15.42
N ALA A 138 -7.87 -5.48 14.27
CA ALA A 138 -7.74 -6.92 14.06
C ALA A 138 -6.27 -7.38 13.97
N VAL A 139 -5.39 -6.58 13.35
CA VAL A 139 -3.95 -6.85 13.25
C VAL A 139 -3.28 -6.79 14.62
N GLU A 140 -3.50 -5.75 15.41
CA GLU A 140 -2.98 -5.62 16.78
C GLU A 140 -3.41 -6.79 17.66
N ARG A 141 -4.68 -7.19 17.57
CA ARG A 141 -5.21 -8.38 18.26
C ARG A 141 -4.48 -9.66 17.86
N SER A 142 -4.13 -9.82 16.58
CA SER A 142 -3.38 -10.97 16.08
C SER A 142 -1.89 -10.95 16.49
N ALA A 143 -1.31 -9.75 16.61
CA ALA A 143 0.07 -9.54 17.01
C ALA A 143 0.27 -9.63 18.54
N GLY A 144 -0.80 -9.41 19.32
CA GLY A 144 -0.77 -9.35 20.78
C GLY A 144 -0.49 -7.95 21.34
N GLY A 145 -0.81 -6.90 20.58
CA GLY A 145 -0.64 -5.48 20.91
C GLY A 145 -0.30 -4.64 19.68
N ASN A 146 -0.19 -3.32 19.84
CA ASN A 146 0.29 -2.42 18.79
C ASN A 146 1.74 -2.74 18.35
N PRO A 147 2.01 -3.09 17.07
CA PRO A 147 3.35 -3.36 16.55
C PRO A 147 4.10 -2.12 16.03
N SER A 148 3.42 -0.97 15.95
CA SER A 148 3.85 0.22 15.22
C SER A 148 4.11 1.41 16.15
N SER A 149 5.01 2.30 15.74
CA SER A 149 5.37 3.51 16.48
C SER A 149 5.25 4.72 15.58
N THR A 150 5.02 5.91 16.11
CA THR A 150 5.44 7.15 15.44
C THR A 150 6.74 7.68 16.06
N GLU A 151 7.07 7.23 17.28
CA GLU A 151 8.33 7.55 17.93
C GLU A 151 9.53 7.20 17.05
N GLY A 152 10.42 8.19 16.89
CA GLY A 152 11.63 8.10 16.08
C GLY A 152 11.43 8.35 14.58
N VAL A 153 10.20 8.65 14.12
CA VAL A 153 9.95 8.98 12.71
C VAL A 153 10.35 10.43 12.41
N ASP A 154 11.31 10.59 11.50
CA ASP A 154 11.57 11.87 10.83
C ASP A 154 10.61 12.03 9.65
N TYR A 155 9.53 12.78 9.86
CA TYR A 155 8.49 13.04 8.88
C TYR A 155 8.98 13.92 7.73
N THR A 156 10.08 14.67 7.93
CA THR A 156 10.72 15.45 6.87
C THR A 156 11.48 14.54 5.92
N ASP A 157 12.28 13.61 6.46
CA ASP A 157 12.96 12.58 5.67
C ASP A 157 11.95 11.63 5.00
N LEU A 158 10.91 11.23 5.72
CA LEU A 158 9.85 10.38 5.17
C LEU A 158 9.17 11.05 3.97
N LEU A 159 8.78 12.32 4.08
CA LEU A 159 8.25 13.08 2.94
C LEU A 159 9.27 13.19 1.82
N GLY A 160 10.54 13.43 2.15
CA GLY A 160 11.63 13.53 1.18
C GLY A 160 11.83 12.26 0.32
N ARG A 161 11.50 11.09 0.87
CA ARG A 161 11.55 9.79 0.18
C ARG A 161 10.25 9.39 -0.53
N SER A 162 9.15 10.08 -0.26
CA SER A 162 7.85 9.77 -0.87
C SER A 162 7.83 10.19 -2.35
N TRP A 163 7.18 9.36 -3.17
CA TRP A 163 6.94 9.68 -4.57
C TRP A 163 5.87 10.77 -4.77
N HIS A 164 5.17 11.17 -3.71
CA HIS A 164 4.26 12.32 -3.67
C HIS A 164 4.93 13.62 -3.21
N ALA A 165 6.24 13.63 -2.99
CA ALA A 165 6.90 14.79 -2.38
C ALA A 165 6.71 16.09 -3.18
N ASP A 166 6.70 16.01 -4.51
CA ASP A 166 6.55 17.17 -5.37
C ASP A 166 5.11 17.70 -5.37
N GLU A 167 4.12 16.80 -5.34
CA GLU A 167 2.70 17.14 -5.15
C GLU A 167 2.50 17.91 -3.84
N VAL A 168 2.99 17.36 -2.72
CA VAL A 168 2.87 17.99 -1.41
C VAL A 168 3.52 19.37 -1.41
N ARG A 169 4.75 19.49 -1.92
CA ARG A 169 5.46 20.79 -1.96
C ARG A 169 4.71 21.82 -2.79
N ALA A 170 4.15 21.42 -3.94
CA ALA A 170 3.38 22.31 -4.80
C ALA A 170 2.10 22.80 -4.10
N LEU A 171 1.37 21.91 -3.42
CA LEU A 171 0.13 22.25 -2.71
C LEU A 171 0.39 23.12 -1.47
N TYR A 172 1.45 22.84 -0.71
CA TYR A 172 1.88 23.68 0.40
C TYR A 172 2.26 25.10 -0.08
N ALA A 173 3.04 25.20 -1.16
CA ALA A 173 3.39 26.49 -1.75
C ALA A 173 2.15 27.27 -2.21
N ALA A 174 1.20 26.60 -2.87
CA ALA A 174 -0.06 27.20 -3.29
C ALA A 174 -0.93 27.66 -2.11
N ALA A 175 -0.84 26.99 -0.96
CA ALA A 175 -1.54 27.35 0.27
C ALA A 175 -0.81 28.41 1.11
N GLY A 176 0.41 28.82 0.72
CA GLY A 176 1.24 29.73 1.53
C GLY A 176 1.76 29.10 2.82
N LEU A 177 1.90 27.78 2.87
CA LEU A 177 2.39 27.01 4.01
C LEU A 177 3.84 26.55 3.80
N ASP A 178 4.54 26.28 4.91
CA ASP A 178 5.86 25.65 4.89
C ASP A 178 5.73 24.17 5.28
N PRO A 179 5.99 23.22 4.37
CA PRO A 179 5.90 21.79 4.70
C PRO A 179 6.92 21.40 5.77
N LYS A 180 8.07 22.07 5.86
CA LYS A 180 9.08 21.76 6.88
C LYS A 180 8.60 22.08 8.30
N ALA A 181 7.83 23.14 8.46
CA ALA A 181 7.26 23.49 9.75
C ALA A 181 6.26 22.43 10.23
N ASP A 182 5.38 21.98 9.33
CA ASP A 182 4.39 20.94 9.61
C ASP A 182 5.06 19.58 9.85
N THR A 183 6.03 19.15 9.04
CA THR A 183 6.73 17.87 9.25
C THR A 183 7.62 17.87 10.48
N ALA A 184 8.27 19.00 10.82
CA ALA A 184 9.02 19.13 12.07
C ALA A 184 8.10 19.06 13.30
N ALA A 185 6.90 19.64 13.21
CA ALA A 185 5.91 19.55 14.27
C ALA A 185 5.42 18.11 14.47
N LEU A 186 5.16 17.36 13.39
CA LEU A 186 4.84 15.93 13.48
C LEU A 186 5.96 15.17 14.18
N THR A 187 7.22 15.33 13.75
CA THR A 187 8.36 14.61 14.35
C THR A 187 8.57 14.96 15.82
N ALA A 188 8.44 16.23 16.20
CA ALA A 188 8.65 16.66 17.58
C ALA A 188 7.61 16.11 18.57
N HIS A 189 6.45 15.69 18.07
CA HIS A 189 5.33 15.21 18.87
C HIS A 189 4.97 13.75 18.58
N ALA A 190 5.83 13.03 17.87
CA ALA A 190 5.62 11.63 17.54
C ALA A 190 6.00 10.76 18.75
N ASP A 191 5.01 10.45 19.60
CA ASP A 191 5.20 9.77 20.89
C ASP A 191 4.44 8.43 20.99
N ILE A 192 3.86 7.94 19.90
CA ILE A 192 3.21 6.62 19.87
C ILE A 192 4.31 5.56 19.84
N THR A 193 4.26 4.62 20.78
CA THR A 193 5.24 3.54 20.93
C THR A 193 4.59 2.18 20.71
N GLY A 194 5.25 1.35 19.90
CA GLY A 194 4.86 -0.02 19.62
C GLY A 194 5.48 -1.03 20.59
N SER A 195 4.78 -2.13 20.81
CA SER A 195 5.26 -3.31 21.53
C SER A 195 6.26 -4.09 20.68
N ALA A 196 7.50 -4.25 21.19
CA ALA A 196 8.54 -5.05 20.55
C ALA A 196 8.09 -6.52 20.34
N THR A 197 7.35 -7.08 21.30
CA THR A 197 6.78 -8.43 21.20
C THR A 197 5.74 -8.51 20.09
N ALA A 198 4.83 -7.54 20.00
CA ALA A 198 3.83 -7.51 18.94
C ALA A 198 4.47 -7.34 17.56
N ARG A 199 5.46 -6.45 17.43
CA ARG A 199 6.24 -6.26 16.21
C ARG A 199 6.94 -7.56 15.79
N ALA A 200 7.56 -8.27 16.73
CA ALA A 200 8.22 -9.55 16.45
C ALA A 200 7.22 -10.63 16.00
N ASN A 201 6.07 -10.74 16.68
CA ASN A 201 5.00 -11.67 16.30
C ASN A 201 4.47 -11.38 14.90
N LEU A 202 4.17 -10.10 14.60
CA LEU A 202 3.68 -9.71 13.29
C LEU A 202 4.74 -9.90 12.21
N THR A 203 6.01 -9.62 12.49
CA THR A 203 7.12 -9.87 11.55
C THR A 203 7.17 -11.35 11.19
N ALA A 204 7.16 -12.24 12.19
CA ALA A 204 7.20 -13.68 12.00
C ALA A 204 6.00 -14.21 11.19
N SER A 205 4.81 -13.65 11.42
CA SER A 205 3.56 -14.11 10.80
C SER A 205 3.22 -13.41 9.47
N SER A 206 3.93 -12.35 9.08
CA SER A 206 3.55 -11.56 7.90
C SER A 206 4.70 -11.10 7.01
N THR A 207 5.96 -11.38 7.34
CA THR A 207 7.10 -10.99 6.49
C THR A 207 7.59 -12.17 5.67
N VAL A 208 7.60 -12.01 4.35
CA VAL A 208 8.16 -12.97 3.40
C VAL A 208 9.36 -12.32 2.72
N ALA A 209 10.55 -12.85 2.97
CA ALA A 209 11.81 -12.30 2.48
C ALA A 209 12.56 -13.23 1.50
N SER A 210 12.05 -14.43 1.27
CA SER A 210 12.60 -15.43 0.34
C SER A 210 11.47 -16.24 -0.31
N LEU A 211 11.80 -16.97 -1.37
CA LEU A 211 10.89 -17.85 -2.09
C LEU A 211 11.47 -19.26 -2.20
N GLY A 212 10.63 -20.27 -1.98
CA GLY A 212 10.99 -21.67 -2.19
C GLY A 212 10.55 -22.21 -3.56
N VAL A 213 9.58 -21.56 -4.20
CA VAL A 213 9.04 -21.93 -5.53
C VAL A 213 8.82 -20.70 -6.40
N PRO A 214 8.72 -20.84 -7.74
CA PRO A 214 8.38 -19.74 -8.63
C PRO A 214 7.05 -19.08 -8.26
N MET A 215 7.04 -17.74 -8.24
CA MET A 215 5.86 -16.93 -8.00
C MET A 215 5.67 -15.90 -9.12
N LEU A 216 4.44 -15.79 -9.62
CA LEU A 216 3.99 -14.61 -10.36
C LEU A 216 3.06 -13.78 -9.46
N SER A 217 3.42 -12.53 -9.18
CA SER A 217 2.53 -11.58 -8.50
C SER A 217 1.81 -10.69 -9.50
N LEU A 218 0.48 -10.62 -9.41
CA LEU A 218 -0.35 -9.68 -10.15
C LEU A 218 -0.83 -8.58 -9.21
N HIS A 219 -0.69 -7.32 -9.63
CA HIS A 219 -1.15 -6.18 -8.84
C HIS A 219 -1.81 -5.10 -9.68
N THR A 220 -2.87 -4.48 -9.17
CA THR A 220 -3.48 -3.31 -9.81
C THR A 220 -2.65 -2.07 -9.54
N THR A 221 -2.45 -1.21 -10.55
CA THR A 221 -1.60 -0.01 -10.39
C THR A 221 -2.22 1.05 -9.48
N SER A 222 -3.53 1.01 -9.28
CA SER A 222 -4.26 1.94 -8.40
C SER A 222 -5.02 1.18 -7.33
N ASP A 223 -4.27 0.48 -6.50
CA ASP A 223 -4.77 -0.21 -5.31
C ASP A 223 -4.72 0.72 -4.10
N GLN A 224 -5.89 1.09 -3.58
CA GLN A 224 -6.04 1.98 -2.44
C GLN A 224 -5.89 1.28 -1.08
N LEU A 225 -5.99 -0.06 -1.03
CA LEU A 225 -5.92 -0.83 0.22
C LEU A 225 -4.50 -1.37 0.48
N VAL A 226 -3.84 -1.81 -0.59
CA VAL A 226 -2.49 -2.35 -0.59
C VAL A 226 -1.73 -1.71 -1.74
N PRO A 227 -1.10 -0.54 -1.51
CA PRO A 227 -0.43 0.23 -2.56
C PRO A 227 0.53 -0.62 -3.39
N VAL A 228 0.62 -0.30 -4.68
CA VAL A 228 1.40 -1.11 -5.63
C VAL A 228 2.90 -1.14 -5.29
N GLU A 229 3.36 -0.13 -4.56
CA GLU A 229 4.70 0.03 -4.01
C GLU A 229 5.11 -1.14 -3.08
N GLN A 230 4.16 -1.87 -2.49
CA GLN A 230 4.43 -3.12 -1.76
C GLN A 230 5.24 -4.12 -2.59
N GLU A 231 4.97 -4.18 -3.90
CA GLU A 231 5.65 -5.06 -4.84
C GLU A 231 7.12 -4.63 -5.04
N ASN A 232 7.43 -3.33 -4.98
CA ASN A 232 8.80 -2.83 -5.05
C ASN A 232 9.63 -3.31 -3.86
N ALA A 233 9.08 -3.14 -2.64
CA ALA A 233 9.71 -3.56 -1.40
C ALA A 233 9.93 -5.08 -1.35
N TYR A 234 8.92 -5.83 -1.76
CA TYR A 234 8.99 -7.29 -1.84
C TYR A 234 10.05 -7.76 -2.84
N ALA A 235 10.07 -7.19 -4.05
CA ALA A 235 11.08 -7.53 -5.06
C ALA A 235 12.51 -7.23 -4.58
N ALA A 236 12.70 -6.16 -3.81
CA ALA A 236 13.99 -5.86 -3.20
C ALA A 236 14.42 -6.94 -2.19
N ARG A 237 13.51 -7.41 -1.33
CA ARG A 237 13.77 -8.48 -0.35
C ARG A 237 14.08 -9.82 -1.03
N ILE A 238 13.28 -10.23 -2.01
CA ILE A 238 13.50 -11.46 -2.79
C ILE A 238 14.83 -11.40 -3.55
N ARG A 239 15.19 -10.25 -4.11
CA ARG A 239 16.50 -10.07 -4.76
C ARG A 239 17.65 -10.19 -3.76
N ALA A 240 17.51 -9.60 -2.57
CA ALA A 240 18.52 -9.69 -1.52
C ALA A 240 18.72 -11.14 -1.02
N ALA A 241 17.67 -11.97 -1.05
CA ALA A 241 17.75 -13.40 -0.75
C ALA A 241 18.37 -14.25 -1.87
N GLY A 242 18.58 -13.68 -3.07
CA GLY A 242 19.10 -14.41 -4.24
C GLY A 242 18.02 -15.08 -5.11
N ASP A 243 16.74 -14.86 -4.79
CA ASP A 243 15.60 -15.58 -5.38
C ASP A 243 14.98 -14.86 -6.59
N ASN A 244 15.70 -13.92 -7.22
CA ASN A 244 15.19 -13.11 -8.35
C ASN A 244 14.76 -13.94 -9.58
N SER A 245 15.25 -15.18 -9.71
CA SER A 245 14.82 -16.10 -10.77
C SER A 245 13.44 -16.71 -10.51
N LEU A 246 12.98 -16.70 -9.25
CA LEU A 246 11.70 -17.26 -8.81
C LEU A 246 10.56 -16.25 -8.92
N LEU A 247 10.80 -14.96 -8.72
CA LEU A 247 9.75 -13.93 -8.77
C LEU A 247 9.59 -13.30 -10.15
N ARG A 248 8.35 -13.18 -10.62
CA ARG A 248 7.92 -12.18 -11.61
C ARG A 248 6.74 -11.39 -11.07
N GLN A 249 6.63 -10.15 -11.51
CA GLN A 249 5.54 -9.24 -11.14
C GLN A 249 4.96 -8.69 -12.43
N ALA A 250 3.63 -8.60 -12.50
CA ALA A 250 2.92 -8.00 -13.60
C ALA A 250 1.80 -7.12 -13.09
N PHE A 251 1.55 -6.03 -13.80
CA PHE A 251 0.69 -4.95 -13.33
C PHE A 251 -0.47 -4.72 -14.28
N VAL A 252 -1.63 -4.43 -13.70
CA VAL A 252 -2.86 -4.15 -14.44
C VAL A 252 -3.26 -2.70 -14.18
N ALA A 253 -3.39 -1.89 -15.24
CA ALA A 253 -3.86 -0.52 -15.15
C ALA A 253 -5.36 -0.48 -14.83
N ARG A 254 -5.68 -0.57 -13.54
CA ARG A 254 -7.05 -0.49 -13.03
C ARG A 254 -7.08 0.07 -11.62
N GLN A 255 -8.19 0.72 -11.28
CA GLN A 255 -8.50 1.14 -9.91
C GLN A 255 -9.07 -0.02 -9.10
N GLY A 256 -8.80 0.00 -7.80
CA GLY A 256 -9.42 -0.89 -6.82
C GLY A 256 -8.57 -2.11 -6.48
N HIS A 257 -8.54 -2.45 -5.19
CA HIS A 257 -7.89 -3.64 -4.68
C HIS A 257 -8.37 -4.93 -5.35
N CYS A 258 -7.43 -5.71 -5.88
CA CYS A 258 -7.69 -6.99 -6.55
C CYS A 258 -8.67 -6.94 -7.72
N ASN A 259 -8.88 -5.77 -8.33
CA ASN A 259 -9.86 -5.62 -9.41
C ASN A 259 -9.30 -6.21 -10.71
N PHE A 260 -9.21 -7.53 -10.82
CA PHE A 260 -8.77 -8.24 -12.00
C PHE A 260 -9.96 -8.83 -12.76
N THR A 261 -9.84 -8.89 -14.08
CA THR A 261 -10.75 -9.69 -14.90
C THR A 261 -10.39 -11.18 -14.82
N THR A 262 -11.34 -12.05 -15.15
CA THR A 262 -11.07 -13.48 -15.29
C THR A 262 -9.98 -13.74 -16.32
N ALA A 263 -9.98 -13.01 -17.44
CA ALA A 263 -8.95 -13.10 -18.47
C ALA A 263 -7.52 -12.84 -17.93
N GLU A 264 -7.34 -11.83 -17.09
CA GLU A 264 -6.04 -11.50 -16.50
C GLU A 264 -5.55 -12.55 -15.51
N ILE A 265 -6.44 -13.08 -14.67
CA ILE A 265 -6.10 -14.14 -13.71
C ILE A 265 -5.68 -15.41 -14.47
N VAL A 266 -6.45 -15.83 -15.47
CA VAL A 266 -6.14 -17.03 -16.28
C VAL A 266 -4.87 -16.84 -17.10
N ALA A 267 -4.62 -15.64 -17.65
CA ALA A 267 -3.37 -15.35 -18.34
C ALA A 267 -2.15 -15.45 -17.40
N GLY A 268 -2.28 -14.95 -16.16
CA GLY A 268 -1.26 -15.13 -15.12
C GLY A 268 -1.03 -16.60 -14.76
N LEU A 269 -2.10 -17.38 -14.63
CA LEU A 269 -2.00 -18.82 -14.38
C LEU A 269 -1.25 -19.53 -15.52
N HIS A 270 -1.64 -19.31 -16.78
CA HIS A 270 -0.95 -19.90 -17.93
C HIS A 270 0.53 -19.47 -18.03
N ALA A 271 0.87 -18.25 -17.62
CA ALA A 271 2.26 -17.80 -17.58
C ALA A 271 3.06 -18.54 -16.50
N LEU A 272 2.47 -18.76 -15.32
CA LEU A 272 3.06 -19.58 -14.26
C LEU A 272 3.23 -21.03 -14.71
N GLU A 273 2.20 -21.65 -15.31
CA GLU A 273 2.29 -23.00 -15.86
C GLU A 273 3.42 -23.14 -16.88
N GLN A 274 3.57 -22.17 -17.78
CA GLN A 274 4.69 -22.15 -18.72
C GLN A 274 6.05 -22.08 -18.00
N ARG A 275 6.17 -21.27 -16.94
CA ARG A 275 7.37 -21.22 -16.11
C ARG A 275 7.69 -22.57 -15.46
N LEU A 276 6.67 -23.30 -15.03
CA LEU A 276 6.82 -24.62 -14.42
C LEU A 276 7.24 -25.68 -15.44
N THR A 277 6.62 -25.68 -16.63
CA THR A 277 6.97 -26.63 -17.70
C THR A 277 8.36 -26.39 -18.28
N THR A 278 8.73 -25.12 -18.49
CA THR A 278 9.97 -24.78 -19.23
C THR A 278 11.18 -24.50 -18.35
N GLY A 279 10.98 -24.35 -17.04
CA GLY A 279 12.07 -24.00 -16.11
C GLY A 279 12.52 -22.54 -16.17
N SER A 280 11.92 -21.69 -17.02
CA SER A 280 12.26 -20.27 -17.15
C SER A 280 11.03 -19.41 -17.41
N TRP A 281 11.06 -18.15 -16.96
CA TRP A 281 9.98 -17.20 -17.25
C TRP A 281 9.97 -16.80 -18.72
N SER A 282 11.15 -16.76 -19.37
CA SER A 282 11.31 -16.28 -20.75
C SER A 282 10.50 -14.99 -20.97
N ASN A 283 9.59 -14.97 -21.95
CA ASN A 283 8.64 -13.88 -22.16
C ASN A 283 7.25 -14.11 -21.56
N ALA A 284 7.01 -15.23 -20.86
CA ALA A 284 5.66 -15.64 -20.42
C ALA A 284 4.94 -14.60 -19.55
N ALA A 285 5.71 -13.87 -18.74
CA ALA A 285 5.21 -12.85 -17.83
C ALA A 285 5.48 -11.40 -18.29
N THR A 286 5.82 -11.17 -19.57
CA THR A 286 5.90 -9.77 -20.07
C THR A 286 4.50 -9.19 -20.21
N PRO A 287 4.33 -7.86 -20.04
CA PRO A 287 3.02 -7.22 -20.20
C PRO A 287 2.34 -7.54 -21.54
N GLU A 288 3.10 -7.54 -22.65
CA GLU A 288 2.57 -7.82 -23.98
C GLU A 288 2.08 -9.27 -24.12
N SER A 289 2.85 -10.22 -23.57
CA SER A 289 2.52 -11.65 -23.62
C SER A 289 1.29 -11.96 -22.76
N LEU A 290 1.20 -11.34 -21.58
CA LEU A 290 0.05 -11.46 -20.69
C LEU A 290 -1.20 -10.82 -21.30
N GLN A 291 -1.06 -9.62 -21.89
CA GLN A 291 -2.13 -8.92 -22.59
C GLN A 291 -2.67 -9.74 -23.76
N ALA A 292 -1.78 -10.28 -24.60
CA ALA A 292 -2.16 -11.11 -25.74
C ALA A 292 -2.90 -12.38 -25.31
N ARG A 293 -2.39 -13.09 -24.27
CA ARG A 293 -3.07 -14.26 -23.70
C ARG A 293 -4.44 -13.91 -23.15
N ALA A 294 -4.54 -12.86 -22.34
CA ALA A 294 -5.79 -12.46 -21.72
C ALA A 294 -6.84 -12.09 -22.77
N THR A 295 -6.45 -11.29 -23.78
CA THR A 295 -7.35 -10.89 -24.87
C THR A 295 -7.85 -12.09 -25.67
N ALA A 296 -6.97 -13.07 -25.95
CA ALA A 296 -7.33 -14.27 -26.71
C ALA A 296 -8.35 -15.17 -25.99
N LEU A 297 -8.48 -15.08 -24.66
CA LEU A 297 -9.46 -15.86 -23.89
C LEU A 297 -10.90 -15.37 -24.08
N GLY A 298 -11.11 -14.10 -24.45
CA GLY A 298 -12.45 -13.52 -24.56
C GLY A 298 -13.24 -13.48 -23.25
N LEU A 299 -12.57 -13.58 -22.09
CA LEU A 299 -13.17 -13.62 -20.75
C LEU A 299 -13.17 -12.22 -20.08
N GLY A 300 -13.63 -11.23 -20.84
CA GLY A 300 -13.57 -9.80 -20.47
C GLY A 300 -12.46 -9.04 -21.19
N GLY A 301 -12.23 -7.80 -20.77
CA GLY A 301 -11.08 -6.99 -21.22
C GLY A 301 -9.80 -7.34 -20.46
N ALA A 302 -8.67 -6.79 -20.88
CA ALA A 302 -7.41 -6.88 -20.15
C ALA A 302 -6.65 -5.56 -20.27
N ALA A 303 -5.90 -5.21 -19.23
CA ALA A 303 -5.15 -3.96 -19.15
C ALA A 303 -3.76 -4.18 -18.51
N PHE A 304 -3.04 -5.21 -18.92
CA PHE A 304 -1.64 -5.37 -18.52
C PHE A 304 -0.80 -4.23 -19.08
N VAL A 305 0.08 -3.68 -18.24
CA VAL A 305 0.95 -2.55 -18.63
C VAL A 305 2.38 -2.78 -18.17
N ASP A 306 3.33 -2.15 -18.87
CA ASP A 306 4.68 -1.99 -18.33
C ASP A 306 4.64 -0.91 -17.25
N TRP A 307 4.82 -1.35 -16.00
CA TRP A 307 4.77 -0.49 -14.82
C TRP A 307 5.90 -0.85 -13.89
N LYS A 308 6.51 0.19 -13.31
CA LYS A 308 7.51 0.06 -12.27
C LYS A 308 7.00 0.82 -11.04
N PRO A 309 6.54 0.12 -10.00
CA PRO A 309 6.10 0.77 -8.77
C PRO A 309 7.22 1.59 -8.16
N SER A 310 6.83 2.73 -7.59
CA SER A 310 7.72 3.58 -6.80
C SER A 310 8.22 2.82 -5.56
N ALA A 311 9.19 3.39 -4.85
CA ALA A 311 9.58 2.86 -3.55
C ALA A 311 8.42 3.04 -2.55
N LEU A 312 8.17 2.02 -1.73
CA LEU A 312 7.21 2.13 -0.64
C LEU A 312 7.75 3.08 0.43
N SER A 313 6.99 4.14 0.70
CA SER A 313 7.27 5.08 1.78
C SER A 313 6.94 4.43 3.13
N GLY A 314 7.69 4.79 4.17
CA GLY A 314 7.41 4.33 5.54
C GLY A 314 8.10 3.03 5.96
N ILE A 315 8.88 2.37 5.09
CA ILE A 315 9.66 1.20 5.51
C ILE A 315 10.75 1.63 6.50
N ARG A 316 10.73 1.01 7.69
CA ARG A 316 11.72 1.19 8.76
C ARG A 316 12.80 0.13 8.65
N ARG A 317 14.07 0.53 8.81
CA ARG A 317 15.23 -0.37 8.79
C ARG A 317 15.63 -0.78 10.21
#